data_AF-A0A522LFW1-F1
#
_entry.id   AF-A0A522LFW1-F1
#
_cell.length_a   1.000
_cell.length_b   1.000
_cell.length_c   1.000
_cell.angle_alpha   90.00
_cell.angle_beta   90.00
_cell.angle_gamma   90.00
#
_symmetry.space_group_name_H-M   'P 1'
#
loop_
_entity.id
_entity.type
_entity.pdbx_description
1 polymer ?
#
loop_
_entity_poly.entity_id
_entity_poly.type
_entity_poly.pdbx_seq_one_letter_code
_entity_poly.pdbx_strand_id
1 'polypeptide(L)'
;MEGRSGGRLRMTLTGQVFPIMSSLAYDWQVRKILQNVNRYLTDRQTNGIHLNTDFKSELHDLGRAFSFSYGDKENGAVFSHMVVMFGYALYKQGYAAQGWRALSSLYKMASDTGRSKIYPCLPEYFDLRGRGMYSYLTGSASWFMLTMLTQVFGTRGRDGDLMIEPKLSSEHFSKNASISIERVFAGRRIKIVFLNPARFDFGKYRIAKVSLNSENLPIDKSRYLIITREVILDLPANKLNLLEVHLR
;
A
#
# COMPACT_ATOMS: atom_id res chain seq x y z
N MET A 1 4.99 -9.60 18.39
CA MET A 1 5.20 -8.99 19.72
C MET A 1 6.39 -9.71 20.32
N GLU A 2 7.38 -8.97 20.80
CA GLU A 2 8.63 -9.55 21.33
C GLU A 2 8.56 -9.81 22.85
N GLY A 3 7.38 -9.61 23.46
CA GLY A 3 7.16 -9.76 24.89
C GLY A 3 7.24 -8.44 25.67
N ARG A 4 7.31 -8.56 27.00
CA ARG A 4 7.49 -7.43 27.92
C ARG A 4 8.84 -7.54 28.62
N SER A 5 9.53 -6.41 28.75
CA SER A 5 10.77 -6.31 29.53
C SER A 5 10.73 -5.01 30.35
N GLY A 6 11.02 -5.11 31.65
CA GLY A 6 10.92 -3.97 32.57
C GLY A 6 9.54 -3.29 32.56
N GLY A 7 8.46 -4.07 32.42
CA GLY A 7 7.08 -3.57 32.32
C GLY A 7 6.69 -2.94 30.97
N ARG A 8 7.65 -2.70 30.08
CA ARG A 8 7.42 -2.12 28.75
C ARG A 8 7.21 -3.20 27.70
N LEU A 9 6.25 -2.97 26.81
CA LEU A 9 6.02 -3.86 25.69
C LEU A 9 7.07 -3.61 24.60
N ARG A 10 7.65 -4.69 24.08
CA ARG A 10 8.52 -4.66 22.90
C ARG A 10 7.77 -5.18 21.69
N MET A 11 7.71 -4.39 20.64
CA MET A 11 7.06 -4.77 19.39
C MET A 11 7.86 -4.23 18.20
N THR A 12 8.01 -5.05 17.16
CA THR A 12 8.57 -4.67 15.87
C THR A 12 7.48 -4.76 14.79
N LEU A 13 7.48 -3.82 13.84
CA LEU A 13 6.63 -3.88 12.66
C LEU A 13 7.08 -5.03 11.74
N THR A 14 8.39 -5.19 11.57
CA THR A 14 9.02 -6.23 10.74
C THR A 14 8.50 -7.64 11.08
N GLY A 15 8.42 -7.99 12.37
CA GLY A 15 7.90 -9.29 12.82
C GLY A 15 6.43 -9.53 12.52
N GLN A 16 5.69 -8.52 12.02
CA GLN A 16 4.27 -8.66 11.67
C GLN A 16 4.03 -8.69 10.16
N VAL A 17 4.87 -8.03 9.37
CA VAL A 17 4.65 -7.83 7.93
C VAL A 17 4.63 -9.15 7.15
N PHE A 18 5.66 -10.00 7.34
CA PHE A 18 5.79 -11.23 6.55
C PHE A 18 4.78 -12.31 6.93
N PRO A 19 4.42 -12.53 8.21
CA PRO A 19 3.32 -13.42 8.56
C PRO A 19 2.00 -13.03 7.90
N ILE A 20 1.68 -11.73 7.80
CA ILE A 20 0.51 -11.24 7.06
C ILE A 20 0.69 -11.50 5.55
N MET A 21 1.84 -11.11 4.99
CA MET A 21 2.08 -11.15 3.55
C MET A 21 2.06 -12.58 2.98
N SER A 22 2.54 -13.56 3.76
CA SER A 22 2.62 -14.98 3.41
C SER A 22 1.34 -15.78 3.71
N SER A 23 0.30 -15.13 4.23
CA SER A 23 -0.93 -15.79 4.69
C SER A 23 -0.72 -16.78 5.84
N LEU A 24 0.40 -16.71 6.57
CA LEU A 24 0.63 -17.51 7.78
C LEU A 24 -0.19 -17.01 8.97
N ALA A 25 -0.50 -15.71 9.02
CA ALA A 25 -1.37 -15.13 10.02
C ALA A 25 -2.86 -15.32 9.64
N TYR A 26 -3.63 -15.97 10.49
CA TYR A 26 -5.09 -16.08 10.37
C TYR A 26 -5.77 -14.71 10.51
N ASP A 27 -6.99 -14.57 9.98
CA ASP A 27 -7.77 -13.32 10.01
C ASP A 27 -7.83 -12.68 11.41
N TRP A 28 -8.12 -13.47 12.44
CA TRP A 28 -8.16 -12.97 13.82
C TRP A 28 -6.79 -12.50 14.34
N GLN A 29 -5.69 -13.11 13.88
CA GLN A 29 -4.33 -12.67 14.20
C GLN A 29 -4.02 -11.35 13.50
N VAL A 30 -4.40 -11.19 12.23
CA VAL A 30 -4.24 -9.92 11.50
C VAL A 30 -5.01 -8.79 12.21
N ARG A 31 -6.24 -9.04 12.66
CA ARG A 31 -7.01 -8.05 13.45
C ARG A 31 -6.32 -7.67 14.76
N LYS A 32 -5.77 -8.65 15.50
CA LYS A 32 -5.00 -8.37 16.73
C LYS A 32 -3.71 -7.61 16.43
N ILE A 33 -3.01 -7.95 15.35
CA ILE A 33 -1.82 -7.21 14.90
C ILE A 33 -2.18 -5.76 14.61
N LEU A 34 -3.25 -5.51 13.83
CA LEU A 34 -3.71 -4.15 13.53
C LEU A 34 -4.03 -3.35 14.79
N GLN A 35 -4.70 -3.95 15.77
CA GLN A 35 -4.96 -3.31 17.07
C GLN A 35 -3.66 -2.94 17.79
N ASN A 36 -2.69 -3.86 17.83
CA ASN A 36 -1.41 -3.64 18.49
C ASN A 36 -0.52 -2.61 17.75
N VAL A 37 -0.46 -2.67 16.42
CA VAL A 37 0.25 -1.66 15.61
C VAL A 37 -0.34 -0.28 15.90
N ASN A 38 -1.67 -0.14 15.83
CA ASN A 38 -2.35 1.11 16.12
C ASN A 38 -2.13 1.60 17.57
N ARG A 39 -2.01 0.68 18.53
CA ARG A 39 -1.82 1.01 19.94
C ARG A 39 -0.37 1.40 20.29
N TYR A 40 0.60 0.71 19.70
CA TYR A 40 1.99 0.73 20.18
C TYR A 40 2.99 1.30 19.18
N LEU A 41 2.70 1.23 17.88
CA LEU A 41 3.62 1.69 16.83
C LEU A 41 3.12 2.94 16.10
N THR A 42 1.83 3.24 16.15
CA THR A 42 1.28 4.43 15.47
C THR A 42 1.46 5.68 16.31
N ASP A 43 2.17 6.66 15.76
CA ASP A 43 2.27 8.00 16.32
C ASP A 43 0.96 8.77 16.11
N ARG A 44 0.40 9.35 17.17
CA ARG A 44 -0.91 10.02 17.10
C ARG A 44 -0.86 11.38 16.42
N GLN A 45 0.29 12.03 16.34
CA GLN A 45 0.41 13.38 15.78
C GLN A 45 0.59 13.35 14.26
N THR A 46 1.33 12.37 13.77
CA THR A 46 1.70 12.21 12.35
C THR A 46 0.92 11.09 11.66
N ASN A 47 0.29 10.18 12.43
CA ASN A 47 -0.21 8.88 11.96
C ASN A 47 0.88 7.98 11.34
N GLY A 48 2.15 8.32 11.55
CA GLY A 48 3.28 7.49 11.15
C GLY A 48 3.30 6.18 11.93
N ILE A 49 3.83 5.12 11.32
CA ILE A 49 3.97 3.81 11.95
C ILE A 49 5.45 3.55 12.19
N HIS A 50 5.86 3.54 13.45
CA HIS A 50 7.24 3.29 13.85
C HIS A 50 7.66 1.84 13.57
N LEU A 51 8.95 1.66 13.24
CA LEU A 51 9.52 0.34 12.96
C LEU A 51 9.53 -0.58 14.19
N ASN A 52 9.69 0.00 15.38
CA ASN A 52 9.65 -0.69 16.66
C ASN A 52 9.27 0.28 17.78
N THR A 53 8.80 -0.25 18.90
CA THR A 53 8.68 0.52 20.15
C THR A 53 10.05 0.90 20.70
N ASP A 54 10.10 1.88 21.61
CA ASP A 54 11.34 2.25 22.30
C ASP A 54 11.76 1.19 23.32
N PHE A 55 12.87 0.51 23.04
CA PHE A 55 13.40 -0.56 23.91
C PHE A 55 14.23 -0.02 25.07
N LYS A 56 14.56 1.28 25.09
CA LYS A 56 15.21 2.01 26.19
C LYS A 56 16.51 1.37 26.70
N SER A 57 17.22 0.71 25.80
CA SER A 57 18.50 0.04 26.07
C SER A 57 19.26 -0.12 24.75
N GLU A 58 20.58 0.00 24.82
CA GLU A 58 21.45 -0.52 23.78
C GLU A 58 21.46 -2.04 23.89
N LEU A 59 21.16 -2.73 22.79
CA LEU A 59 21.04 -4.19 22.74
C LEU A 59 22.11 -4.75 21.83
N HIS A 60 23.36 -4.74 22.30
CA HIS A 60 24.51 -5.20 21.52
C HIS A 60 24.44 -6.70 21.17
N ASP A 61 23.69 -7.47 21.95
CA ASP A 61 23.37 -8.88 21.72
C ASP A 61 22.30 -9.11 20.64
N LEU A 62 21.54 -8.07 20.29
CA LEU A 62 20.52 -8.11 19.24
C LEU A 62 20.97 -7.41 17.96
N GLY A 63 21.53 -6.21 18.05
CA GLY A 63 22.07 -5.49 16.90
C GLY A 63 22.35 -4.01 17.15
N ARG A 64 23.34 -3.48 16.42
CA ARG A 64 23.80 -2.08 16.54
C ARG A 64 22.74 -1.02 16.28
N ALA A 65 21.62 -1.38 15.63
CA ALA A 65 20.52 -0.44 15.37
C ALA A 65 20.06 0.24 16.68
N PHE A 66 20.02 -0.50 17.79
CA PHE A 66 19.60 0.02 19.09
C PHE A 66 20.60 1.00 19.74
N SER A 67 21.77 1.22 19.14
CA SER A 67 22.70 2.29 19.53
C SER A 67 22.39 3.63 18.83
N PHE A 68 21.48 3.67 17.86
CA PHE A 68 20.93 4.94 17.36
C PHE A 68 19.94 5.54 18.38
N SER A 69 19.83 6.86 18.38
CA SER A 69 18.73 7.55 19.06
C SER A 69 17.38 6.96 18.65
N TYR A 70 16.48 6.77 19.61
CA TYR A 70 15.13 6.29 19.27
C TYR A 70 14.43 7.29 18.35
N GLY A 71 13.87 6.77 17.26
CA GLY A 71 13.26 7.49 16.16
C GLY A 71 14.20 7.87 15.01
N ASP A 72 15.47 7.46 15.06
CA ASP A 72 16.39 7.55 13.94
C ASP A 72 16.64 6.18 13.31
N LYS A 73 16.78 6.17 11.98
CA LYS A 73 17.19 4.98 11.22
C LYS A 73 16.36 3.74 11.59
N GLU A 74 16.96 2.57 11.80
CA GLU A 74 16.26 1.34 12.13
C GLU A 74 15.81 1.25 13.60
N ASN A 75 16.09 2.25 14.44
CA ASN A 75 15.61 2.28 15.83
C ASN A 75 14.37 3.14 15.96
N GLY A 76 13.22 2.61 15.57
CA GLY A 76 11.93 3.24 15.87
C GLY A 76 11.57 4.45 15.02
N ALA A 77 12.30 4.78 13.95
CA ALA A 77 11.81 5.77 12.99
C ALA A 77 10.54 5.28 12.26
N VAL A 78 9.82 6.18 11.60
CA VAL A 78 8.81 5.78 10.60
C VAL A 78 9.56 5.36 9.35
N PHE A 79 9.96 4.09 9.29
CA PHE A 79 10.81 3.55 8.23
C PHE A 79 9.98 3.19 7.01
N SER A 80 10.03 4.03 5.96
CA SER A 80 9.10 4.02 4.83
C SER A 80 9.00 2.65 4.18
N HIS A 81 10.11 1.96 3.97
CA HIS A 81 10.12 0.67 3.28
C HIS A 81 9.25 -0.37 4.01
N MET A 82 9.40 -0.51 5.32
CA MET A 82 8.62 -1.48 6.09
C MET A 82 7.14 -1.07 6.21
N VAL A 83 6.84 0.22 6.30
CA VAL A 83 5.46 0.72 6.31
C VAL A 83 4.76 0.46 4.97
N VAL A 84 5.45 0.63 3.85
CA VAL A 84 4.91 0.29 2.53
C VAL A 84 4.69 -1.22 2.39
N MET A 85 5.64 -2.06 2.82
CA MET A 85 5.48 -3.52 2.80
C MET A 85 4.33 -3.99 3.71
N PHE A 86 4.12 -3.32 4.85
CA PHE A 86 2.96 -3.54 5.70
C PHE A 86 1.65 -3.19 4.96
N GLY A 87 1.61 -2.03 4.29
CA GLY A 87 0.49 -1.65 3.43
C GLY A 87 0.20 -2.69 2.36
N TYR A 88 1.22 -3.12 1.62
CA TYR A 88 1.14 -4.18 0.61
C TYR A 88 0.55 -5.48 1.19
N ALA A 89 1.07 -5.94 2.33
CA ALA A 89 0.62 -7.17 2.98
C ALA A 89 -0.87 -7.08 3.37
N LEU A 90 -1.30 -5.95 3.92
CA LEU A 90 -2.70 -5.71 4.27
C LEU A 90 -3.60 -5.72 3.04
N TYR A 91 -3.23 -5.03 1.97
CA TYR A 91 -3.99 -5.07 0.72
C TYR A 91 -4.09 -6.48 0.14
N LYS A 92 -2.98 -7.24 0.15
CA LYS A 92 -2.94 -8.62 -0.34
C LYS A 92 -3.95 -9.50 0.41
N GLN A 93 -4.09 -9.30 1.72
CA GLN A 93 -5.05 -10.02 2.57
C GLN A 93 -6.46 -9.40 2.64
N GLY A 94 -6.77 -8.41 1.81
CA GLY A 94 -8.11 -7.79 1.76
C GLY A 94 -8.39 -6.72 2.82
N TYR A 95 -7.39 -6.33 3.62
CA TYR A 95 -7.46 -5.23 4.59
C TYR A 95 -7.17 -3.87 3.91
N ALA A 96 -7.87 -3.58 2.81
CA ALA A 96 -7.58 -2.44 1.94
C ALA A 96 -7.66 -1.08 2.65
N ALA A 97 -8.63 -0.90 3.56
CA ALA A 97 -8.77 0.35 4.30
C ALA A 97 -7.56 0.62 5.23
N GLN A 98 -7.05 -0.43 5.88
CA GLN A 98 -5.90 -0.36 6.77
C GLN A 98 -4.60 -0.22 5.97
N GLY A 99 -4.49 -0.93 4.84
CA GLY A 99 -3.39 -0.75 3.88
C GLY A 99 -3.32 0.68 3.36
N TRP A 100 -4.47 1.27 2.99
CA TRP A 100 -4.55 2.65 2.55
C TRP A 100 -4.12 3.64 3.65
N ARG A 101 -4.52 3.41 4.91
CA ARG A 101 -4.07 4.24 6.04
C ARG A 101 -2.55 4.24 6.18
N ALA A 102 -1.89 3.10 6.01
CA ALA A 102 -0.43 3.01 6.07
C ALA A 102 0.26 3.76 4.91
N LEU A 103 -0.25 3.64 3.68
CA LEU A 103 0.33 4.34 2.52
C LEU A 103 0.06 5.85 2.58
N SER A 104 -1.17 6.23 2.93
CA SER A 104 -1.59 7.63 3.00
C SER A 104 -0.93 8.38 4.16
N SER A 105 -0.55 7.71 5.25
CA SER A 105 0.22 8.37 6.32
C SER A 105 1.60 8.81 5.83
N LEU A 106 2.31 7.97 5.07
CA LEU A 106 3.59 8.33 4.44
C LEU A 106 3.42 9.51 3.48
N TYR A 107 2.39 9.49 2.63
CA TYR A 107 2.09 10.60 1.72
C TYR A 107 1.82 11.91 2.48
N LYS A 108 1.00 11.87 3.54
CA LYS A 108 0.68 13.04 4.37
C LYS A 108 1.92 13.59 5.05
N MET A 109 2.78 12.72 5.60
CA MET A 109 4.05 13.12 6.20
C MET A 109 4.99 13.74 5.16
N ALA A 110 5.15 13.13 3.98
CA ALA A 110 6.00 13.69 2.92
C ALA A 110 5.48 15.06 2.42
N SER A 111 4.17 15.20 2.27
CA SER A 111 3.53 16.40 1.71
C SER A 111 3.43 17.56 2.69
N ASP A 112 3.56 17.33 4.00
CA ASP A 112 3.73 18.39 4.99
C ASP A 112 5.17 18.94 4.91
N THR A 113 5.45 19.77 3.90
CA THR A 113 6.79 20.34 3.67
C THR A 113 7.26 21.22 4.83
N GLY A 114 6.32 21.73 5.64
CA GLY A 114 6.60 22.47 6.87
C GLY A 114 7.36 21.62 7.88
N ARG A 115 6.97 20.36 8.05
CA ARG A 115 7.63 19.40 8.95
C ARG A 115 8.68 18.54 8.26
N SER A 116 8.36 18.02 7.08
CA SER A 116 9.19 17.04 6.36
C SER A 116 10.51 17.61 5.87
N LYS A 117 10.54 18.91 5.54
CA LYS A 117 11.73 19.61 5.02
C LYS A 117 12.38 18.91 3.82
N ILE A 118 11.58 18.23 3.00
CA ILE A 118 12.02 17.58 1.76
C ILE A 118 11.23 18.11 0.56
N TYR A 119 11.83 18.02 -0.61
CA TYR A 119 11.14 18.15 -1.89
C TYR A 119 10.28 16.90 -2.18
N PRO A 120 9.40 16.93 -3.21
CA PRO A 120 8.51 15.81 -3.54
C PRO A 120 9.25 14.49 -3.74
N CYS A 121 9.22 13.65 -2.71
CA CYS A 121 9.73 12.27 -2.73
C CYS A 121 9.18 11.50 -1.52
N LEU A 122 9.35 10.18 -1.54
CA LEU A 122 9.23 9.35 -0.35
C LEU A 122 10.64 9.16 0.24
N PRO A 123 10.95 9.67 1.44
CA PRO A 123 12.26 9.49 2.08
C PRO A 123 12.43 8.05 2.60
N GLU A 124 13.66 7.68 2.98
CA GLU A 124 13.93 6.38 3.63
C GLU A 124 13.16 6.25 4.94
N TYR A 125 13.19 7.29 5.76
CA TYR A 125 12.44 7.34 7.00
C TYR A 125 12.05 8.77 7.37
N PHE A 126 11.10 8.89 8.30
CA PHE A 126 10.82 10.12 9.02
C PHE A 126 11.27 10.00 10.47
N ASP A 127 11.98 11.01 10.97
CA ASP A 127 12.42 11.08 12.37
C ASP A 127 11.24 11.40 13.33
N LEU A 128 11.49 11.44 14.65
CA LEU A 128 10.43 11.80 15.63
C LEU A 128 9.87 13.22 15.44
N ARG A 129 10.60 14.10 14.78
CA ARG A 129 10.17 15.48 14.49
C ARG A 129 9.37 15.55 13.19
N GLY A 130 9.25 14.43 12.47
CA GLY A 130 8.58 14.33 11.17
C GLY A 130 9.43 14.81 10.00
N ARG A 131 10.75 15.00 10.16
CA ARG A 131 11.65 15.34 9.04
C ARG A 131 11.89 14.11 8.18
N GLY A 132 11.82 14.27 6.86
CA GLY A 132 12.18 13.24 5.91
C GLY A 132 13.69 13.16 5.75
N MET A 133 14.24 11.94 5.87
CA MET A 133 15.67 11.69 5.86
C MET A 133 16.04 10.73 4.72
N TYR A 134 17.21 10.92 4.11
CA TYR A 134 17.73 10.09 3.00
C TYR A 134 16.75 10.02 1.81
N SER A 135 16.61 11.15 1.13
CA SER A 135 15.67 11.31 0.01
C SER A 135 16.08 10.54 -1.26
N TYR A 136 15.09 10.27 -2.11
CA TYR A 136 15.20 9.75 -3.48
C TYR A 136 15.68 8.31 -3.68
N LEU A 137 16.72 7.85 -2.95
CA LEU A 137 17.41 6.59 -3.27
C LEU A 137 16.85 5.35 -2.54
N THR A 138 15.80 5.53 -1.75
CA THR A 138 15.20 4.45 -0.97
C THR A 138 14.43 3.44 -1.83
N GLY A 139 14.59 2.14 -1.52
CA GLY A 139 13.79 1.06 -2.12
C GLY A 139 12.29 1.12 -1.78
N SER A 140 11.89 1.95 -0.81
CA SER A 140 10.48 2.19 -0.48
C SER A 140 9.69 2.73 -1.68
N ALA A 141 10.32 3.52 -2.56
CA ALA A 141 9.66 4.05 -3.76
C ALA A 141 9.24 2.94 -4.73
N SER A 142 10.11 1.95 -4.98
CA SER A 142 9.81 0.78 -5.81
C SER A 142 8.65 -0.04 -5.24
N TRP A 143 8.67 -0.28 -3.92
CA TRP A 143 7.57 -0.96 -3.24
C TRP A 143 6.27 -0.15 -3.26
N PHE A 144 6.34 1.17 -3.15
CA PHE A 144 5.17 2.03 -3.16
C PHE A 144 4.48 1.97 -4.52
N MET A 145 5.27 2.10 -5.60
CA MET A 145 4.78 1.96 -6.97
C MET A 145 4.21 0.56 -7.21
N LEU A 146 4.93 -0.50 -6.85
CA LEU A 146 4.43 -1.88 -6.97
C LEU A 146 3.09 -2.06 -6.26
N THR A 147 2.96 -1.51 -5.04
CA THR A 147 1.73 -1.60 -4.25
C THR A 147 0.58 -0.82 -4.90
N MET A 148 0.81 0.42 -5.32
CA MET A 148 -0.19 1.22 -6.01
C MET A 148 -0.69 0.51 -7.28
N LEU A 149 0.23 0.04 -8.13
CA LEU A 149 -0.09 -0.61 -9.41
C LEU A 149 -0.86 -1.93 -9.20
N THR A 150 -0.32 -2.83 -8.37
CA THR A 150 -0.75 -4.24 -8.30
C THR A 150 -1.81 -4.52 -7.26
N GLN A 151 -1.90 -3.67 -6.23
CA GLN A 151 -2.82 -3.85 -5.11
C GLN A 151 -3.90 -2.77 -5.07
N VAL A 152 -3.53 -1.48 -5.02
CA VAL A 152 -4.52 -0.39 -4.87
C VAL A 152 -5.40 -0.27 -6.11
N PHE A 153 -4.77 -0.04 -7.28
CA PHE A 153 -5.47 -0.11 -8.57
C PHE A 153 -5.75 -1.55 -8.99
N GLY A 154 -5.05 -2.53 -8.40
CA GLY A 154 -5.35 -3.94 -8.61
C GLY A 154 -5.02 -4.45 -10.00
N THR A 155 -4.09 -3.80 -10.71
CA THR A 155 -3.72 -4.15 -12.09
C THR A 155 -2.45 -4.99 -12.05
N ARG A 156 -2.52 -6.28 -12.40
CA ARG A 156 -1.36 -7.17 -12.31
C ARG A 156 -1.48 -8.37 -13.24
N GLY A 157 -0.36 -9.04 -13.48
CA GLY A 157 -0.36 -10.31 -14.19
C GLY A 157 -0.91 -11.44 -13.33
N ARG A 158 -1.63 -12.38 -13.94
CA ARG A 158 -1.95 -13.70 -13.39
C ARG A 158 -1.75 -14.72 -14.50
N ASP A 159 -0.75 -15.59 -14.36
CA ASP A 159 -0.42 -16.63 -15.36
C ASP A 159 -0.20 -16.08 -16.79
N GLY A 160 0.24 -14.82 -16.91
CA GLY A 160 0.47 -14.13 -18.19
C GLY A 160 -0.67 -13.20 -18.62
N ASP A 161 -1.88 -13.41 -18.08
CA ASP A 161 -3.09 -12.61 -18.33
C ASP A 161 -3.14 -11.34 -17.48
N LEU A 162 -3.94 -10.36 -17.91
CA LEU A 162 -4.17 -9.13 -17.16
C LEU A 162 -5.32 -9.31 -16.18
N MET A 163 -5.02 -9.28 -14.88
CA MET A 163 -5.98 -9.22 -13.80
C MET A 163 -6.26 -7.76 -13.40
N ILE A 164 -7.54 -7.44 -13.26
CA ILE A 164 -8.04 -6.17 -12.72
C ILE A 164 -8.88 -6.46 -11.47
N GLU A 165 -8.38 -6.08 -10.30
CA GLU A 165 -9.03 -6.30 -9.00
C GLU A 165 -8.91 -5.03 -8.13
N PRO A 166 -9.69 -3.98 -8.42
CA PRO A 166 -9.55 -2.70 -7.73
C PRO A 166 -9.82 -2.85 -6.23
N LYS A 167 -8.93 -2.29 -5.41
CA LYS A 167 -9.06 -2.22 -3.94
C LYS A 167 -9.14 -0.77 -3.49
N LEU A 168 -9.90 0.03 -4.24
CA LEU A 168 -10.07 1.46 -4.03
C LEU A 168 -11.11 1.73 -2.94
N SER A 169 -10.79 2.64 -2.01
CA SER A 169 -11.75 3.23 -1.07
C SER A 169 -12.49 4.43 -1.68
N SER A 170 -13.57 4.86 -1.03
CA SER A 170 -14.33 6.06 -1.38
C SER A 170 -13.47 7.34 -1.44
N GLU A 171 -12.43 7.44 -0.61
CA GLU A 171 -11.50 8.59 -0.55
C GLU A 171 -10.80 8.86 -1.89
N HIS A 172 -10.50 7.82 -2.66
CA HIS A 172 -9.88 7.94 -3.99
C HIS A 172 -10.79 8.65 -5.00
N PHE A 173 -12.10 8.67 -4.75
CA PHE A 173 -13.13 9.29 -5.59
C PHE A 173 -13.67 10.61 -5.00
N SER A 174 -12.97 11.18 -4.01
CA SER A 174 -13.42 12.38 -3.30
C SER A 174 -13.61 13.59 -4.23
N LYS A 175 -12.69 13.81 -5.17
CA LYS A 175 -12.73 14.93 -6.13
C LYS A 175 -13.50 14.61 -7.41
N ASN A 176 -13.41 13.37 -7.90
CA ASN A 176 -14.02 12.94 -9.16
C ASN A 176 -14.72 11.58 -8.99
N ALA A 177 -15.81 11.36 -9.71
CA ALA A 177 -16.51 10.06 -9.75
C ALA A 177 -15.69 8.93 -10.41
N SER A 178 -14.52 9.25 -10.95
CA SER A 178 -13.59 8.28 -11.55
C SER A 178 -12.14 8.57 -11.17
N ILE A 179 -11.32 7.53 -11.23
CA ILE A 179 -9.86 7.57 -11.12
C ILE A 179 -9.26 6.69 -12.19
N SER A 180 -8.09 7.03 -12.72
CA SER A 180 -7.45 6.25 -13.77
C SER A 180 -5.98 6.00 -13.52
N ILE A 181 -5.49 4.93 -14.13
CA ILE A 181 -4.07 4.58 -14.20
C ILE A 181 -3.71 4.27 -15.65
N GLU A 182 -2.53 4.71 -16.09
CA GLU A 182 -1.94 4.28 -17.35
C GLU A 182 -0.78 3.32 -17.07
N ARG A 183 -0.70 2.24 -17.85
CA ARG A 183 0.42 1.30 -17.76
C ARG A 183 0.68 0.62 -19.10
N VAL A 184 1.86 0.00 -19.20
CA VAL A 184 2.16 -0.98 -20.24
C VAL A 184 1.90 -2.38 -19.70
N PHE A 185 1.23 -3.22 -20.48
CA PHE A 185 1.06 -4.65 -20.23
C PHE A 185 1.14 -5.41 -21.56
N ALA A 186 1.91 -6.49 -21.61
CA ALA A 186 2.18 -7.25 -22.85
C ALA A 186 2.56 -6.37 -24.06
N GLY A 187 3.33 -5.29 -23.83
CA GLY A 187 3.76 -4.38 -24.89
C GLY A 187 2.67 -3.45 -25.43
N ARG A 188 1.52 -3.34 -24.75
CA ARG A 188 0.42 -2.42 -25.11
C ARG A 188 0.21 -1.38 -24.03
N ARG A 189 -0.01 -0.13 -24.45
CA ARG A 189 -0.39 0.96 -23.54
C ARG A 189 -1.89 0.89 -23.26
N ILE A 190 -2.24 0.86 -21.99
CA ILE A 190 -3.63 0.75 -21.53
C ILE A 190 -3.87 1.81 -20.46
N LYS A 191 -4.90 2.64 -20.68
CA LYS A 191 -5.47 3.51 -19.65
C LYS A 191 -6.68 2.79 -19.07
N ILE A 192 -6.63 2.53 -17.77
CA ILE A 192 -7.68 1.85 -17.02
C ILE A 192 -8.39 2.89 -16.18
N VAL A 193 -9.68 3.09 -16.44
CA VAL A 193 -10.53 4.08 -15.76
C VAL A 193 -11.52 3.33 -14.87
N PHE A 194 -11.47 3.59 -13.58
CA PHE A 194 -12.43 3.07 -12.61
C PHE A 194 -13.50 4.12 -12.37
N LEU A 195 -14.76 3.78 -12.57
CA LEU A 195 -15.91 4.67 -12.33
C LEU A 195 -16.67 4.17 -11.09
N ASN A 196 -16.82 5.04 -10.09
CA ASN A 196 -17.55 4.75 -8.85
C ASN A 196 -18.41 5.96 -8.46
N PRO A 197 -19.49 6.24 -9.21
CA PRO A 197 -20.34 7.41 -8.95
C PRO A 197 -21.00 7.36 -7.58
N ALA A 198 -21.30 6.17 -7.07
CA ALA A 198 -21.87 5.96 -5.74
C ALA A 198 -20.82 6.04 -4.61
N ARG A 199 -19.53 6.16 -4.94
CA ARG A 199 -18.39 6.26 -4.00
C ARG A 199 -18.38 5.15 -2.94
N PHE A 200 -18.71 3.92 -3.33
CA PHE A 200 -18.65 2.79 -2.42
C PHE A 200 -17.21 2.48 -2.01
N ASP A 201 -17.02 2.10 -0.74
CA ASP A 201 -15.75 1.57 -0.27
C ASP A 201 -15.48 0.17 -0.83
N PHE A 202 -14.20 -0.21 -0.86
CA PHE A 202 -13.80 -1.58 -1.14
C PHE A 202 -14.59 -2.58 -0.27
N GLY A 203 -15.08 -3.65 -0.89
CA GLY A 203 -15.95 -4.64 -0.27
C GLY A 203 -17.45 -4.29 -0.34
N LYS A 204 -17.81 -3.05 -0.71
CA LYS A 204 -19.20 -2.61 -0.93
C LYS A 204 -19.56 -2.39 -2.41
N TYR A 205 -18.62 -2.60 -3.33
CA TYR A 205 -18.88 -2.63 -4.77
C TYR A 205 -18.38 -3.94 -5.39
N ARG A 206 -18.84 -4.21 -6.62
CA ARG A 206 -18.33 -5.20 -7.55
C ARG A 206 -18.10 -4.56 -8.93
N ILE A 207 -17.39 -5.27 -9.80
CA ILE A 207 -17.30 -4.90 -11.22
C ILE A 207 -18.65 -5.23 -11.87
N ALA A 208 -19.32 -4.21 -12.39
CA ALA A 208 -20.68 -4.32 -12.94
C ALA A 208 -20.74 -4.18 -14.46
N LYS A 209 -19.78 -3.48 -15.07
CA LYS A 209 -19.63 -3.35 -16.52
C LYS A 209 -18.17 -3.07 -16.84
N VAL A 210 -17.68 -3.66 -17.91
CA VAL A 210 -16.35 -3.40 -18.45
C VAL A 210 -16.45 -3.17 -19.95
N SER A 211 -15.77 -2.14 -20.45
CA SER A 211 -15.58 -1.91 -21.88
C SER A 211 -14.09 -1.73 -22.20
N LEU A 212 -13.65 -2.34 -23.31
CA LEU A 212 -12.32 -2.18 -23.87
C LEU A 212 -12.47 -1.56 -25.26
N ASN A 213 -11.94 -0.35 -25.45
CA ASN A 213 -12.09 0.43 -26.68
C ASN A 213 -13.55 0.53 -27.17
N SER A 214 -14.48 0.82 -26.25
CA SER A 214 -15.93 0.91 -26.47
C SER A 214 -16.67 -0.42 -26.69
N GLU A 215 -15.97 -1.56 -26.75
CA GLU A 215 -16.59 -2.88 -26.84
C GLU A 215 -16.79 -3.48 -25.44
N ASN A 216 -17.97 -4.04 -25.17
CA ASN A 216 -18.25 -4.62 -23.85
C ASN A 216 -17.53 -5.97 -23.69
N LEU A 217 -16.87 -6.15 -22.55
CA LEU A 217 -16.30 -7.45 -22.17
C LEU A 217 -17.28 -8.26 -21.32
N PRO A 218 -17.35 -9.59 -21.49
CA PRO A 218 -18.12 -10.44 -20.62
C PRO A 218 -17.54 -10.38 -19.20
N ILE A 219 -18.43 -10.32 -18.20
CA ILE A 219 -18.05 -10.39 -16.79
C ILE A 219 -18.72 -11.62 -16.17
N ASP A 220 -17.92 -12.45 -15.52
CA ASP A 220 -18.44 -13.37 -14.52
C ASP A 220 -18.52 -12.60 -13.20
N LYS A 221 -19.60 -12.72 -12.43
CA LYS A 221 -20.01 -11.83 -11.31
C LYS A 221 -19.00 -11.86 -10.13
N SER A 222 -17.80 -11.33 -10.37
CA SER A 222 -16.64 -11.51 -9.52
C SER A 222 -16.08 -10.17 -9.08
N ARG A 223 -15.21 -10.21 -8.07
CA ARG A 223 -14.48 -9.05 -7.55
C ARG A 223 -13.34 -8.61 -8.47
N TYR A 224 -13.04 -9.41 -9.49
CA TYR A 224 -11.97 -9.18 -10.44
C TYR A 224 -12.39 -9.50 -11.87
N LEU A 225 -11.60 -9.01 -12.82
CA LEU A 225 -11.67 -9.34 -14.24
C LEU A 225 -10.34 -9.96 -14.64
N ILE A 226 -10.38 -10.99 -15.48
CA ILE A 226 -9.21 -11.50 -16.21
C ILE A 226 -9.43 -11.18 -17.69
N ILE A 227 -8.48 -10.48 -18.29
CA ILE A 227 -8.39 -10.28 -19.73
C ILE A 227 -7.22 -11.12 -20.21
N THR A 228 -7.49 -12.07 -21.10
CA THR A 228 -6.44 -12.99 -21.55
C THR A 228 -5.34 -12.23 -22.27
N ARG A 229 -4.13 -12.79 -22.22
CA ARG A 229 -2.97 -12.18 -22.88
C ARG A 229 -3.20 -11.99 -24.37
N GLU A 230 -3.90 -12.91 -25.04
CA GLU A 230 -4.24 -12.83 -26.47
C GLU A 230 -5.06 -11.59 -26.78
N VAL A 231 -6.13 -11.35 -26.00
CA VAL A 231 -6.95 -10.13 -26.14
C VAL A 231 -6.12 -8.87 -26.00
N ILE A 232 -5.15 -8.86 -25.06
CA ILE A 232 -4.24 -7.71 -24.95
C ILE A 232 -3.34 -7.60 -26.17
N LEU A 233 -2.73 -8.69 -26.64
CA LEU A 233 -1.82 -8.65 -27.79
C LEU A 233 -2.49 -8.18 -29.08
N ASP A 234 -3.78 -8.48 -29.26
CA ASP A 234 -4.59 -8.04 -30.41
C ASP A 234 -4.91 -6.53 -30.39
N LEU A 235 -4.69 -5.85 -29.26
CA LEU A 235 -4.89 -4.41 -29.17
C LEU A 235 -3.89 -3.63 -30.06
N PRO A 236 -4.31 -2.49 -30.64
CA PRO A 236 -3.43 -1.59 -31.35
C PRO A 236 -2.19 -1.18 -30.51
N ALA A 237 -1.00 -1.47 -31.03
CA ALA A 237 0.27 -1.16 -30.36
C ALA A 237 0.59 0.35 -30.34
N ASN A 238 0.17 1.07 -31.38
CA ASN A 238 0.53 2.48 -31.59
C ASN A 238 -0.51 3.47 -31.01
N LYS A 239 -1.48 2.98 -30.23
CA LYS A 239 -2.54 3.80 -29.63
C LYS A 239 -2.68 3.49 -28.13
N LEU A 240 -3.23 4.44 -27.40
CA LEU A 240 -3.64 4.23 -26.01
C LEU A 240 -4.97 3.48 -26.01
N ASN A 241 -4.99 2.27 -25.44
CA ASN A 241 -6.19 1.46 -25.33
C ASN A 241 -6.93 1.85 -24.05
N LEU A 242 -8.25 2.02 -24.14
CA LEU A 242 -9.07 2.46 -23.01
C LEU A 242 -9.84 1.28 -22.44
N LEU A 243 -9.60 0.98 -21.17
CA LEU A 243 -10.37 0.01 -20.39
C LEU A 243 -11.20 0.77 -19.34
N GLU A 244 -12.52 0.76 -19.47
CA GLU A 244 -13.42 1.37 -18.48
C GLU A 244 -14.03 0.29 -17.59
N VAL A 245 -13.98 0.50 -16.28
CA VAL A 245 -14.43 -0.44 -15.26
C VAL A 245 -15.44 0.26 -14.37
N HIS A 246 -16.72 -0.09 -14.51
CA HIS A 246 -17.80 0.47 -13.70
C HIS A 246 -17.98 -0.35 -12.42
N LEU A 247 -17.85 0.35 -11.28
CA LEU A 247 -18.02 -0.18 -9.94
C LEU A 247 -19.44 0.16 -9.46
N ARG A 248 -20.18 -0.85 -8.98
CA ARG A 248 -21.53 -0.71 -8.40
C ARG A 248 -21.73 -1.61 -7.20
#